data_AF-A4V7M6-F1
#
_entry.id   AF-A4V7M6-F1
#
_cell.length_a   1.000
_cell.length_b   1.000
_cell.length_c   1.000
_cell.angle_alpha   90.00
_cell.angle_beta   90.00
_cell.angle_gamma   90.00
#
_symmetry.space_group_name_H-M   'P 1'
#
loop_
_entity.id
_entity.type
_entity.pdbx_description
1 polymer ?
#
loop_
_entity_poly.entity_id
_entity_poly.type
_entity_poly.pdbx_seq_one_letter_code
_entity_poly.pdbx_strand_id
1 'polypeptide(L)'
;MHMKRNMAIASTLMAFAAGIALGFPIWHAVPVETQVIPAFSLKDFSRRGLEDFCRGSTVFSDLVKPDTTKYDVREQKVVRGFQMLANPLSDRAAVCSVKASIITRKTQRNGSAIEMSGDIHLTYLVAFNGSSEVISEEFAKELLHSHVIQVMASNLGNDGTIIPKVKVEF
;
A
#
# COMPACT_ATOMS: atom_id res chain seq x y z
N MET A 1 2.47 -74.03 2.98
CA MET A 1 1.31 -73.16 3.27
C MET A 1 1.78 -71.81 3.84
N HIS A 2 2.68 -71.08 3.16
CA HIS A 2 3.31 -69.85 3.70
C HIS A 2 3.21 -68.60 2.80
N MET A 3 2.63 -68.69 1.60
CA MET A 3 2.60 -67.55 0.65
C MET A 3 1.49 -66.52 0.89
N LYS A 4 0.42 -66.87 1.61
CA LYS A 4 -0.72 -65.96 1.84
C LYS A 4 -0.53 -64.99 3.02
N ARG A 5 0.45 -65.23 3.89
CA ARG A 5 0.65 -64.45 5.13
C ARG A 5 1.61 -63.26 4.97
N ASN A 6 2.47 -63.28 3.95
CA ASN A 6 3.43 -62.20 3.69
C ASN A 6 2.83 -61.02 2.90
N MET A 7 1.70 -61.23 2.23
CA MET A 7 1.07 -60.20 1.39
C MET A 7 0.38 -59.11 2.22
N ALA A 8 -0.15 -59.47 3.40
CA ALA A 8 -0.78 -58.51 4.31
C ALA A 8 0.23 -57.61 5.05
N ILE A 9 1.44 -58.12 5.32
CA ILE A 9 2.48 -57.34 6.02
C ILE A 9 3.10 -56.31 5.06
N ALA A 10 3.27 -56.69 3.79
CA ALA A 10 3.78 -55.79 2.75
C ALA A 10 2.83 -54.61 2.45
N SER A 11 1.51 -54.84 2.43
CA SER A 11 0.53 -53.77 2.19
C SER A 11 0.45 -52.77 3.34
N THR A 12 0.62 -53.21 4.59
CA THR A 12 0.55 -52.34 5.77
C THR A 12 1.80 -51.45 5.89
N LEU A 13 2.98 -51.97 5.52
CA LEU A 13 4.22 -51.19 5.47
C LEU A 13 4.22 -50.14 4.35
N MET A 14 3.66 -50.46 3.18
CA MET A 14 3.47 -49.47 2.12
C MET A 14 2.50 -48.35 2.52
N ALA A 15 1.43 -48.66 3.24
CA ALA A 15 0.48 -47.65 3.72
C ALA A 15 1.12 -46.68 4.73
N PHE A 16 2.02 -47.17 5.59
CA PHE A 16 2.76 -46.33 6.53
C PHE A 16 3.83 -45.46 5.84
N ALA A 17 4.56 -46.01 4.86
CA ALA A 17 5.53 -45.27 4.08
C ALA A 17 4.88 -44.16 3.22
N ALA A 18 3.70 -44.44 2.65
CA ALA A 18 2.91 -43.45 1.92
C ALA A 18 2.33 -42.36 2.84
N GLY A 19 1.88 -42.71 4.05
CA GLY A 19 1.39 -41.73 5.03
C GLY A 19 2.45 -40.75 5.51
N ILE A 20 3.69 -41.22 5.72
CA ILE A 20 4.81 -40.37 6.17
C ILE A 20 5.35 -39.50 5.03
N ALA A 21 5.39 -40.03 3.79
CA ALA A 21 5.81 -39.27 2.61
C ALA A 21 4.84 -38.11 2.25
N LEU A 22 3.55 -38.25 2.57
CA LEU A 22 2.55 -37.20 2.36
C LEU A 22 2.47 -36.19 3.52
N GLY A 23 2.89 -36.54 4.73
CA GLY A 23 2.85 -35.65 5.90
C GLY A 23 3.99 -34.63 5.96
N PHE A 24 5.17 -34.97 5.46
CA PHE A 24 6.35 -34.10 5.48
C PHE A 24 6.22 -32.79 4.67
N PRO A 25 5.65 -32.78 3.44
CA PRO A 25 5.49 -31.54 2.68
C PRO A 25 4.38 -30.63 3.21
N ILE A 26 3.40 -31.17 3.96
CA ILE A 26 2.34 -30.36 4.60
C ILE A 26 2.90 -29.53 5.77
N TRP A 27 3.93 -30.04 6.44
CA TRP A 27 4.55 -29.36 7.59
C TRP A 27 5.66 -28.36 7.20
N HIS A 28 6.14 -28.43 5.95
CA HIS A 28 7.12 -27.50 5.37
C HIS A 28 6.50 -26.62 4.28
N ALA A 29 5.24 -26.21 4.47
CA ALA A 29 4.61 -25.20 3.64
C ALA A 29 5.46 -23.92 3.67
N VAL A 30 6.21 -23.71 2.60
CA VAL A 30 6.91 -22.46 2.27
C VAL A 30 5.90 -21.32 2.45
N PRO A 31 6.24 -20.23 3.16
CA PRO A 31 5.29 -19.17 3.44
C PRO A 31 4.66 -18.68 2.15
N VAL A 32 3.36 -18.91 2.03
CA VAL A 32 2.53 -18.40 0.93
C VAL A 32 2.48 -16.89 1.13
N GLU A 33 2.91 -16.10 0.15
CA GLU A 33 2.62 -14.66 0.15
C GLU A 33 1.12 -14.46 -0.03
N THR A 34 0.38 -14.50 1.07
CA THR A 34 -1.01 -14.05 1.10
C THR A 34 -1.02 -12.53 1.15
N GLN A 35 -1.25 -11.87 0.00
CA GLN A 35 -1.78 -10.51 0.01
C GLN A 35 -3.22 -10.57 0.52
N VAL A 36 -3.39 -10.43 1.83
CA VAL A 36 -4.70 -10.20 2.44
C VAL A 36 -5.17 -8.84 1.96
N ILE A 37 -6.10 -8.82 1.02
CA ILE A 37 -6.80 -7.62 0.62
C ILE A 37 -7.91 -7.40 1.64
N PRO A 38 -7.89 -6.33 2.43
CA PRO A 38 -8.93 -6.07 3.41
C PRO A 38 -10.29 -5.88 2.72
N ALA A 39 -11.36 -6.36 3.36
CA ALA A 39 -12.73 -6.23 2.87
C ALA A 39 -13.24 -4.76 2.84
N PHE A 40 -12.49 -3.83 3.42
CA PHE A 40 -12.86 -2.42 3.52
C PHE A 40 -12.60 -1.68 2.21
N SER A 41 -13.62 -0.96 1.70
CA SER A 41 -13.49 -0.08 0.53
C SER A 41 -13.23 1.35 0.97
N LEU A 42 -12.27 2.02 0.32
CA LEU A 42 -12.07 3.46 0.48
C LEU A 42 -13.29 4.29 0.05
N LYS A 43 -14.21 3.74 -0.74
CA LYS A 43 -15.47 4.43 -1.10
C LYS A 43 -16.40 4.62 0.09
N ASP A 44 -16.28 3.75 1.10
CA ASP A 44 -17.11 3.80 2.31
C ASP A 44 -16.54 4.76 3.37
N PHE A 45 -15.36 5.32 3.12
CA PHE A 45 -14.72 6.23 4.08
C PHE A 45 -15.46 7.56 4.12
N SER A 46 -15.62 8.10 5.33
CA SER A 46 -16.05 9.50 5.48
C SER A 46 -15.03 10.44 4.84
N ARG A 47 -15.47 11.65 4.47
CA ARG A 47 -14.56 12.67 3.91
C ARG A 47 -13.32 12.88 4.78
N ARG A 48 -13.50 12.96 6.11
CA ARG A 48 -12.39 13.10 7.06
C ARG A 48 -11.48 11.88 7.06
N GLY A 49 -12.05 10.67 7.01
CA GLY A 49 -11.26 9.43 6.94
C GLY A 49 -10.40 9.35 5.67
N LEU A 50 -10.90 9.82 4.53
CA LEU A 50 -10.12 9.93 3.29
C LEU A 50 -9.01 10.98 3.40
N GLU A 51 -9.29 12.14 4.01
CA GLU A 51 -8.27 13.15 4.29
C GLU A 51 -7.16 12.58 5.20
N ASP A 52 -7.51 11.87 6.27
CA ASP A 52 -6.55 11.25 7.17
C ASP A 52 -5.72 10.16 6.47
N PHE A 53 -6.35 9.36 5.61
CA PHE A 53 -5.66 8.39 4.75
C PHE A 53 -4.63 9.06 3.83
N CYS A 54 -5.01 10.14 3.14
CA CYS A 54 -4.11 10.91 2.28
C CYS A 54 -2.94 11.55 3.05
N ARG A 55 -3.18 12.02 4.29
CA ARG A 55 -2.12 12.55 5.18
C ARG A 55 -1.09 11.50 5.58
N GLY A 56 -1.48 10.22 5.60
CA GLY A 56 -0.57 9.10 5.86
C GLY A 56 0.40 8.79 4.71
N SER A 57 0.28 9.45 3.56
CA SER A 57 1.13 9.19 2.40
C SER A 57 2.56 9.71 2.56
N THR A 58 3.50 9.10 1.81
CA THR A 58 4.89 9.57 1.74
C THR A 58 4.98 10.96 1.11
N VAL A 59 4.20 11.23 0.05
CA VAL A 59 4.12 12.57 -0.59
C VAL A 59 3.73 13.64 0.41
N PHE A 60 2.72 13.37 1.25
CA PHE A 60 2.31 14.29 2.29
C PHE A 60 3.39 14.51 3.34
N SER A 61 3.98 13.41 3.81
CA SER A 61 5.02 13.43 4.84
C SER A 61 6.24 14.25 4.41
N ASP A 62 6.64 14.12 3.14
CA ASP A 62 7.73 14.92 2.56
C ASP A 62 7.37 16.39 2.41
N LEU A 63 6.10 16.71 2.11
CA LEU A 63 5.62 18.08 2.04
C LEU A 63 5.67 18.78 3.41
N VAL A 64 5.31 18.10 4.51
CA VAL A 64 5.23 18.73 5.84
C VAL A 64 6.49 18.56 6.69
N LYS A 65 7.54 17.94 6.14
CA LYS A 65 8.79 17.67 6.86
C LYS A 65 9.40 18.99 7.41
N PRO A 66 9.53 19.13 8.73
CA PRO A 66 9.72 20.44 9.37
C PRO A 66 11.15 20.98 9.34
N ASP A 67 12.17 20.14 9.13
CA ASP A 67 13.57 20.56 9.19
C ASP A 67 14.47 19.67 8.32
N THR A 68 15.35 20.31 7.55
CA THR A 68 16.50 19.63 6.94
C THR A 68 17.74 20.50 7.11
N THR A 69 18.80 19.91 7.68
CA THR A 69 20.13 20.51 7.69
C THR A 69 20.92 19.88 6.55
N LYS A 70 21.29 20.67 5.54
CA LYS A 70 22.12 20.20 4.43
C LYS A 70 23.22 21.23 4.18
N TYR A 71 24.47 20.77 4.15
CA TYR A 71 25.65 21.62 3.88
C TYR A 71 25.70 22.91 4.73
N ASP A 72 25.55 22.79 6.05
CA ASP A 72 25.57 23.92 7.02
C ASP A 72 24.46 24.98 6.84
N VAL A 73 23.45 24.72 6.00
CA VAL A 73 22.24 25.54 5.91
C VAL A 73 21.14 24.86 6.73
N ARG A 74 20.61 25.56 7.72
CA ARG A 74 19.44 25.12 8.48
C ARG A 74 18.18 25.64 7.79
N GLU A 75 17.38 24.73 7.26
CA GLU A 75 16.10 25.05 6.63
C GLU A 75 14.96 24.67 7.59
N GLN A 76 14.28 25.68 8.12
CA GLN A 76 13.09 25.54 8.94
C GLN A 76 11.86 25.74 8.05
N LYS A 77 10.98 24.75 8.02
CA LYS A 77 9.74 24.78 7.23
C LYS A 77 8.54 24.86 8.15
N VAL A 78 7.72 25.89 7.99
CA VAL A 78 6.48 26.09 8.75
C VAL A 78 5.30 26.12 7.78
N VAL A 79 4.35 25.21 7.98
CA VAL A 79 3.08 25.19 7.24
C VAL A 79 2.07 26.07 7.98
N ARG A 80 1.65 27.18 7.37
CA ARG A 80 0.72 28.15 8.01
C ARG A 80 -0.75 27.97 7.62
N GLY A 81 -1.01 27.36 6.48
CA GLY A 81 -2.35 27.11 5.96
C GLY A 81 -2.37 25.77 5.26
N PHE A 82 -3.45 25.02 5.46
CA PHE A 82 -3.55 23.66 5.00
C PHE A 82 -4.98 23.32 4.54
N GLN A 83 -5.13 22.95 3.28
CA GLN A 83 -6.37 22.41 2.74
C GLN A 83 -6.08 21.11 1.98
N MET A 84 -6.84 20.07 2.31
CA MET A 84 -6.79 18.79 1.63
C MET A 84 -8.16 18.49 1.02
N LEU A 85 -8.14 17.99 -0.19
CA LEU A 85 -9.29 17.39 -0.86
C LEU A 85 -8.91 15.95 -1.18
N ALA A 86 -9.75 15.01 -0.77
CA ALA A 86 -9.53 13.60 -0.99
C ALA A 86 -10.78 13.00 -1.64
N ASN A 87 -10.61 12.33 -2.77
CA ASN A 87 -11.68 11.66 -3.49
C ASN A 87 -11.31 10.19 -3.66
N PRO A 88 -12.22 9.25 -3.36
CA PRO A 88 -11.95 7.85 -3.63
C PRO A 88 -11.91 7.66 -5.15
N LEU A 89 -10.84 7.08 -5.66
CA LEU A 89 -10.74 6.66 -7.06
C LEU A 89 -11.37 5.27 -7.23
N SER A 90 -11.09 4.38 -6.29
CA SER A 90 -11.60 3.01 -6.28
C SER A 90 -11.70 2.49 -4.85
N ASP A 91 -11.95 1.19 -4.69
CA ASP A 91 -11.95 0.58 -3.35
C ASP A 91 -10.56 0.60 -2.70
N ARG A 92 -9.48 0.76 -3.49
CA ARG A 92 -8.09 0.64 -3.06
C ARG A 92 -7.21 1.85 -3.35
N ALA A 93 -7.74 2.89 -3.98
CA ALA A 93 -6.98 4.09 -4.26
C ALA A 93 -7.81 5.34 -4.03
N ALA A 94 -7.13 6.43 -3.66
CA ALA A 94 -7.69 7.76 -3.56
C ALA A 94 -6.82 8.76 -4.31
N VAL A 95 -7.46 9.74 -4.92
CA VAL A 95 -6.81 10.93 -5.46
C VAL A 95 -6.88 12.02 -4.40
N CYS A 96 -5.73 12.57 -4.06
CA CYS A 96 -5.57 13.55 -3.02
C CYS A 96 -4.97 14.83 -3.62
N SER A 97 -5.55 15.98 -3.30
CA SER A 97 -5.01 17.29 -3.66
C SER A 97 -4.77 18.09 -2.39
N VAL A 98 -3.60 18.72 -2.32
CA VAL A 98 -3.18 19.53 -1.18
C VAL A 98 -2.86 20.95 -1.65
N LYS A 99 -3.35 21.92 -0.89
CA LYS A 99 -2.96 23.33 -0.98
C LYS A 99 -2.37 23.72 0.36
N ALA A 100 -1.13 24.18 0.36
CA ALA A 100 -0.41 24.56 1.56
C ALA A 100 0.37 25.85 1.35
N SER A 101 0.28 26.76 2.33
CA SER A 101 1.15 27.94 2.39
C SER A 101 2.33 27.63 3.30
N ILE A 102 3.53 27.67 2.72
CA ILE A 102 4.77 27.25 3.34
C ILE A 102 5.68 28.45 3.51
N ILE A 103 6.14 28.64 4.74
CA ILE A 103 7.20 29.58 5.07
C ILE A 103 8.47 28.78 5.32
N THR A 104 9.49 29.07 4.55
CA THR A 104 10.80 28.45 4.64
C THR A 104 11.80 29.49 5.11
N ARG A 105 12.39 29.27 6.28
CA ARG A 105 13.50 30.09 6.80
C ARG A 105 14.81 29.33 6.63
N LYS A 106 15.70 29.88 5.79
CA LYS A 106 17.06 29.35 5.57
C LYS A 106 18.04 30.18 6.38
N THR A 107 18.70 29.55 7.34
CA THR A 107 19.79 30.18 8.11
C THR A 107 21.12 29.68 7.58
N GLN A 108 21.94 30.59 7.07
CA GLN A 108 23.29 30.30 6.59
C GLN A 108 24.30 30.37 7.73
N ARG A 109 25.49 29.78 7.51
CA ARG A 109 26.58 29.70 8.50
C ARG A 109 27.09 31.07 8.97
N ASN A 110 26.91 32.13 8.17
CA ASN A 110 27.26 33.51 8.53
C ASN A 110 26.21 34.19 9.45
N GLY A 111 25.17 33.46 9.90
CA GLY A 111 24.09 33.99 10.74
C GLY A 111 22.99 34.73 9.96
N SER A 112 23.13 34.88 8.64
CA SER A 112 22.07 35.46 7.81
C SER A 112 20.89 34.49 7.70
N ALA A 113 19.69 35.02 7.89
CA ALA A 113 18.45 34.29 7.72
C ALA A 113 17.65 34.89 6.56
N ILE A 114 17.26 34.04 5.62
CA ILE A 114 16.37 34.39 4.51
C ILE A 114 15.04 33.69 4.74
N GLU A 115 13.96 34.45 4.75
CA GLU A 115 12.61 33.91 4.80
C GLU A 115 12.00 33.94 3.41
N MET A 116 11.44 32.82 2.98
CA MET A 116 10.75 32.66 1.72
C MET A 116 9.33 32.16 2.01
N SER A 117 8.33 32.81 1.43
CA SER A 117 6.94 32.33 1.48
C SER A 117 6.54 31.85 0.10
N GLY A 118 5.87 30.71 0.03
CA GLY A 118 5.34 30.16 -1.20
C GLY A 118 4.10 29.32 -0.97
N ASP A 119 3.18 29.36 -1.93
CA ASP A 119 2.04 28.47 -1.98
C ASP A 119 2.39 27.25 -2.81
N ILE A 120 2.06 26.08 -2.28
CA ILE A 120 2.27 24.80 -2.95
C ILE A 120 0.90 24.17 -3.20
N HIS A 121 0.69 23.77 -4.45
CA HIS A 121 -0.40 22.92 -4.86
C HIS A 121 0.15 21.62 -5.42
N LEU A 122 -0.23 20.48 -4.82
CA LEU A 122 0.16 19.16 -5.29
C LEU A 122 -1.08 18.28 -5.39
N THR A 123 -1.14 17.49 -6.45
CA THR A 123 -2.11 16.42 -6.61
C THR A 123 -1.35 15.10 -6.70
N TYR A 124 -1.84 14.08 -6.02
CA TYR A 124 -1.15 12.79 -5.91
C TYR A 124 -2.15 11.65 -5.75
N LEU A 125 -1.75 10.49 -6.25
CA LEU A 125 -2.47 9.23 -6.09
C LEU A 125 -1.94 8.51 -4.84
N VAL A 126 -2.83 7.92 -4.05
CA VAL A 126 -2.47 7.10 -2.89
C VAL A 126 -3.18 5.76 -3.01
N ALA A 127 -2.40 4.69 -3.05
CA ALA A 127 -2.89 3.33 -3.00
C ALA A 127 -3.01 2.84 -1.54
N PHE A 128 -3.90 1.89 -1.29
CA PHE A 128 -4.21 1.38 0.05
C PHE A 128 -2.99 0.77 0.75
N ASN A 129 -2.01 0.27 -0.01
CA ASN A 129 -0.74 -0.24 0.51
C ASN A 129 0.25 0.88 0.95
N GLY A 130 -0.16 2.15 0.89
CA GLY A 130 0.66 3.32 1.23
C GLY A 130 1.55 3.83 0.11
N SER A 131 1.61 3.15 -1.05
CA SER A 131 2.31 3.68 -2.22
C SER A 131 1.62 4.96 -2.70
N SER A 132 2.41 5.99 -3.00
CA SER A 132 1.88 7.26 -3.48
C SER A 132 2.78 7.92 -4.52
N GLU A 133 2.15 8.65 -5.44
CA GLU A 133 2.83 9.28 -6.58
C GLU A 133 2.20 10.63 -6.91
N VAL A 134 3.03 11.64 -7.16
CA VAL A 134 2.57 12.97 -7.60
C VAL A 134 2.13 12.89 -9.06
N ILE A 135 0.94 13.40 -9.35
CA ILE A 135 0.33 13.41 -10.68
C ILE A 135 -0.17 14.81 -11.03
N SER A 136 -0.43 15.05 -12.32
CA SER A 136 -1.06 16.30 -12.73
C SER A 136 -2.53 16.37 -12.34
N GLU A 137 -3.07 17.59 -12.21
CA GLU A 137 -4.48 17.81 -11.89
C GLU A 137 -5.39 17.33 -13.03
N GLU A 138 -4.96 17.50 -14.27
CA GLU A 138 -5.69 17.04 -15.46
C GLU A 138 -5.77 15.52 -15.48
N PHE A 139 -4.66 14.84 -15.22
CA PHE A 139 -4.65 13.37 -15.17
C PHE A 139 -5.51 12.84 -14.03
N ALA A 140 -5.45 13.49 -12.86
CA ALA A 140 -6.30 13.16 -11.72
C ALA A 140 -7.80 13.29 -12.06
N LYS A 141 -8.17 14.36 -12.79
CA LYS A 141 -9.54 14.58 -13.23
C LYS A 141 -10.02 13.50 -14.20
N GLU A 142 -9.19 13.12 -15.17
CA GLU A 142 -9.52 12.04 -16.11
C GLU A 142 -9.61 10.68 -15.41
N LEU A 143 -8.74 10.39 -14.44
CA LEU A 143 -8.81 9.18 -13.63
C LEU A 143 -10.14 9.09 -12.86
N LEU A 144 -10.54 10.17 -12.19
CA LEU A 144 -11.78 10.21 -11.41
C LEU A 144 -13.03 10.04 -12.27
N HIS A 145 -13.02 10.48 -13.53
CA HIS A 145 -14.13 10.28 -14.47
C HIS A 145 -14.10 8.94 -15.22
N SER A 146 -12.98 8.22 -15.21
CA SER A 146 -12.83 6.98 -15.97
C SER A 146 -13.51 5.79 -15.27
N HIS A 147 -14.67 5.38 -15.78
CA HIS A 147 -15.39 4.20 -15.28
C HIS A 147 -14.55 2.92 -15.37
N VAL A 148 -13.75 2.77 -16.42
CA VAL A 148 -12.90 1.58 -16.63
C VAL A 148 -11.88 1.44 -15.50
N ILE A 149 -11.22 2.54 -15.11
CA ILE A 149 -10.25 2.54 -14.01
C ILE A 149 -10.93 2.22 -12.68
N GLN A 150 -12.10 2.81 -12.42
CA GLN A 150 -12.86 2.53 -11.20
C GLN A 150 -13.22 1.04 -11.07
N VAL A 151 -13.55 0.37 -12.18
CA VAL A 151 -13.84 -1.07 -12.22
C VAL A 151 -12.57 -1.90 -12.06
N MET A 152 -11.50 -1.59 -12.80
CA MET A 152 -10.23 -2.31 -12.73
C MET A 152 -9.60 -2.29 -11.33
N ALA A 153 -9.76 -1.17 -10.62
CA ALA A 153 -9.22 -0.98 -9.28
C ALA A 153 -10.23 -1.29 -8.16
N SER A 154 -11.39 -1.86 -8.51
CA SER A 154 -12.42 -2.29 -7.56
C SER A 154 -12.12 -3.69 -6.99
N ASN A 155 -12.68 -3.97 -5.82
CA ASN A 155 -12.79 -5.30 -5.22
C ASN A 155 -13.90 -6.16 -5.87
N LEU A 156 -14.38 -5.82 -7.07
CA LEU A 156 -15.37 -6.60 -7.81
C LEU A 156 -14.93 -8.07 -7.94
N GLY A 157 -15.67 -8.97 -7.27
CA GLY A 157 -15.39 -10.41 -7.23
C GLY A 157 -14.53 -10.90 -6.06
N ASN A 158 -14.16 -10.02 -5.13
CA ASN A 158 -13.42 -10.38 -3.92
C ASN A 158 -14.33 -10.27 -2.68
N ASP A 159 -14.85 -11.40 -2.23
CA ASP A 159 -15.62 -11.56 -0.98
C ASP A 159 -14.72 -11.72 0.26
N GLY A 160 -13.40 -11.55 0.10
CA GLY A 160 -12.42 -11.78 1.17
C GLY A 160 -11.93 -13.23 1.24
N THR A 161 -12.34 -14.10 0.31
CA THR A 161 -11.87 -15.49 0.27
C THR A 161 -10.40 -15.57 -0.18
N ILE A 162 -9.53 -16.06 0.70
CA ILE A 162 -8.14 -16.37 0.38
C ILE A 162 -8.14 -17.57 -0.57
N ILE A 163 -7.86 -17.35 -1.85
CA ILE A 163 -7.65 -18.44 -2.81
C ILE A 163 -6.16 -18.77 -2.84
N PRO A 164 -5.73 -19.93 -2.30
CA PRO A 164 -4.33 -20.34 -2.40
C PRO A 164 -3.96 -20.56 -3.87
N LYS A 165 -2.97 -19.81 -4.37
CA LYS A 165 -2.38 -20.09 -5.68
C LYS A 165 -1.40 -21.25 -5.54
N VAL A 166 -1.69 -22.35 -6.24
CA VAL A 166 -0.75 -23.46 -6.38
C VAL A 166 0.45 -22.95 -7.16
N LYS A 167 1.62 -22.90 -6.50
CA LYS A 167 2.89 -22.62 -7.17
C LYS A 167 3.28 -23.88 -7.95
N VAL A 168 3.20 -23.81 -9.28
CA VAL A 168 3.81 -24.83 -10.14
C VAL A 168 5.26 -24.41 -10.32
N GLU A 169 6.17 -25.07 -9.63
CA GLU A 169 7.60 -24.93 -9.88
C GLU A 169 7.94 -25.76 -11.13
N PHE A 170 8.62 -25.13 -12.10
CA PHE A 170 9.21 -25.78 -13.26
C PHE A 170 10.65 -26.19 -12.96
#